data_AF-A0A7V6EBR7-F1
#
_entry.id   AF-A0A7V6EBR7-F1
#
_cell.length_a   1.000
_cell.length_b   1.000
_cell.length_c   1.000
_cell.angle_alpha   90.00
_cell.angle_beta   90.00
_cell.angle_gamma   90.00
#
_symmetry.space_group_name_H-M   'P 1'
#
loop_
_entity.id
_entity.type
_entity.pdbx_description
1 polymer ?
#
loop_
_entity_poly.entity_id
_entity_poly.type
_entity_poly.pdbx_seq_one_letter_code
_entity_poly.pdbx_strand_id
1 'polypeptide(L)'
;MNLKLRIWRQKDSNSPGKFVDYEVKNVSPEMSFLEMLDMLNEELTLRGEEPIAFESDCREGICGACSIVINGLPHGPQRDTTVCQLHMRNFKDGDFLILEPWRAKPFPVLKDLIVDRSAMDRIMQAGGYISVNTGQAPEANAILVSKEVSDLAMDAASCIGCGACIAVCKNASAMLFVAAKVSHLNLLPQGHPEKYTRV
;
A
#
# COMPACT_ATOMS: atom_id res chain seq x y z
N MET A 1 -16.80 -13.21 -16.06
CA MET A 1 -17.03 -11.87 -16.61
C MET A 1 -15.87 -11.49 -17.51
N ASN A 2 -16.11 -10.62 -18.48
CA ASN A 2 -15.11 -10.06 -19.39
C ASN A 2 -14.87 -8.61 -19.03
N LEU A 3 -13.62 -8.17 -19.00
CA LEU A 3 -13.23 -6.82 -18.60
C LEU A 3 -12.29 -6.23 -19.64
N LYS A 4 -12.29 -4.90 -19.71
CA LYS A 4 -11.29 -4.14 -20.46
C LYS A 4 -10.40 -3.41 -19.47
N LEU A 5 -9.11 -3.68 -19.51
CA LEU A 5 -8.14 -3.01 -18.65
C LEU A 5 -7.31 -2.05 -19.47
N ARG A 6 -7.14 -0.83 -18.97
CA ARG A 6 -6.16 0.13 -19.47
C ARG A 6 -5.08 0.28 -18.42
N ILE A 7 -3.91 -0.27 -18.67
CA ILE A 7 -2.85 -0.41 -17.66
C ILE A 7 -1.68 0.49 -18.04
N TRP A 8 -1.17 1.24 -17.06
CA TRP A 8 0.09 1.97 -17.20
C TRP A 8 1.25 0.98 -17.38
N ARG A 9 1.95 1.08 -18.51
CA ARG A 9 3.16 0.32 -18.82
C ARG A 9 4.36 1.26 -18.88
N GLN A 10 5.41 0.91 -18.17
CA GLN A 10 6.64 1.68 -18.10
C GLN A 10 7.82 0.75 -17.80
N LYS A 11 8.82 0.74 -18.68
CA LYS A 11 9.96 -0.19 -18.57
C LYS A 11 10.79 0.04 -17.31
N ASP A 12 11.09 1.29 -17.02
CA ASP A 12 11.91 1.74 -15.89
C ASP A 12 11.65 3.21 -15.56
N SER A 13 12.26 3.72 -14.49
CA SER A 13 12.12 5.11 -14.02
C SER A 13 12.64 6.17 -15.00
N ASN A 14 13.45 5.79 -16.01
CA ASN A 14 14.03 6.69 -17.00
C ASN A 14 13.29 6.68 -18.34
N SER A 15 12.36 5.72 -18.52
CA SER A 15 11.59 5.55 -19.73
C SER A 15 10.23 6.25 -19.64
N PRO A 16 9.74 6.89 -20.72
CA PRO A 16 8.37 7.38 -20.73
C PRO A 16 7.39 6.19 -20.62
N GLY A 17 6.40 6.32 -19.74
CA GLY A 17 5.31 5.36 -19.63
C GLY A 17 4.17 5.66 -20.60
N LYS A 18 3.31 4.66 -20.85
CA LYS A 18 2.13 4.78 -21.70
C LYS A 18 1.02 3.86 -21.18
N PHE A 19 -0.22 4.20 -21.52
CA PHE A 19 -1.33 3.28 -21.31
C PHE A 19 -1.40 2.23 -22.41
N VAL A 20 -1.68 0.99 -22.04
CA VAL A 20 -1.91 -0.14 -22.94
C VAL A 20 -3.22 -0.81 -22.57
N ASP A 21 -4.03 -1.13 -23.57
CA ASP A 21 -5.34 -1.74 -23.38
C ASP A 21 -5.25 -3.28 -23.51
N TYR A 22 -5.93 -3.99 -22.62
CA TYR A 22 -6.01 -5.44 -22.55
C TYR A 22 -7.47 -5.87 -22.43
N GLU A 23 -7.85 -6.94 -23.14
CA GLU A 23 -9.10 -7.65 -22.89
C GLU A 23 -8.81 -8.85 -21.99
N VAL A 24 -9.51 -8.96 -20.87
CA VAL A 24 -9.39 -10.10 -19.96
C VAL A 24 -10.72 -10.83 -19.95
N LYS A 25 -10.72 -12.10 -20.36
CA LYS A 25 -11.93 -12.88 -20.57
C LYS A 25 -12.09 -13.93 -19.48
N ASN A 26 -13.33 -14.37 -19.24
CA ASN A 26 -13.66 -15.48 -18.34
C ASN A 26 -13.20 -15.30 -16.88
N VAL A 27 -13.08 -14.06 -16.40
CA VAL A 27 -12.72 -13.75 -15.00
C VAL A 27 -13.81 -14.25 -14.06
N SER A 28 -13.47 -15.08 -13.08
CA SER A 28 -14.41 -15.51 -12.04
C SER A 28 -14.72 -14.33 -11.09
N PRO A 29 -15.98 -14.10 -10.70
CA PRO A 29 -16.32 -13.11 -9.68
C PRO A 29 -15.63 -13.34 -8.32
N GLU A 30 -15.26 -14.58 -8.02
CA GLU A 30 -14.60 -14.97 -6.76
C GLU A 30 -13.09 -14.76 -6.78
N MET A 31 -12.49 -14.46 -7.94
CA MET A 31 -11.08 -14.07 -7.99
C MET A 31 -10.89 -12.72 -7.26
N SER A 32 -9.77 -12.59 -6.58
CA SER A 32 -9.21 -11.30 -6.21
C SER A 32 -8.72 -10.54 -7.44
N PHE A 33 -8.53 -9.24 -7.29
CA PHE A 33 -8.01 -8.39 -8.34
C PHE A 33 -6.61 -8.81 -8.79
N LEU A 34 -5.77 -9.27 -7.84
CA LEU A 34 -4.43 -9.74 -8.16
C LEU A 34 -4.44 -11.09 -8.89
N GLU A 35 -5.33 -12.01 -8.54
CA GLU A 35 -5.47 -13.27 -9.29
C GLU A 35 -5.94 -13.02 -10.73
N MET A 36 -6.78 -12.00 -10.94
CA MET A 36 -7.15 -11.57 -12.30
C MET A 36 -5.94 -11.02 -13.06
N LEU A 37 -5.05 -10.26 -12.41
CA LEU A 37 -3.79 -9.81 -13.02
C LEU A 37 -2.78 -10.95 -13.24
N ASP A 38 -2.73 -11.95 -12.35
CA ASP A 38 -1.92 -13.14 -12.53
C ASP A 38 -2.37 -13.93 -13.77
N MET A 39 -3.68 -14.11 -13.94
CA MET A 39 -4.27 -14.75 -15.13
C MET A 39 -3.91 -13.99 -16.41
N LEU A 40 -4.00 -12.66 -16.41
CA LEU A 40 -3.55 -11.85 -17.55
C LEU A 40 -2.04 -12.00 -17.80
N ASN A 41 -1.22 -12.02 -16.75
CA ASN A 41 0.23 -12.20 -16.87
C ASN A 41 0.60 -13.58 -17.43
N GLU A 42 -0.15 -14.63 -17.08
CA GLU A 42 0.01 -15.96 -17.67
C GLU A 42 -0.29 -15.94 -19.17
N GLU A 43 -1.40 -15.31 -19.59
CA GLU A 43 -1.74 -15.15 -21.00
C GLU A 43 -0.70 -14.34 -21.79
N LEU A 44 -0.13 -13.29 -21.19
CA LEU A 44 0.94 -12.50 -21.80
C LEU A 44 2.21 -13.35 -21.97
N THR A 45 2.58 -14.09 -20.93
CA THR A 45 3.75 -14.97 -20.95
C THR A 45 3.64 -16.03 -22.04
N LEU A 46 2.47 -16.67 -22.17
CA LEU A 46 2.20 -17.67 -23.21
C LEU A 46 2.26 -17.09 -24.63
N ARG A 47 2.00 -15.79 -24.80
CA ARG A 47 2.16 -15.07 -26.08
C ARG A 47 3.60 -14.58 -26.33
N GLY A 48 4.52 -14.80 -25.39
CA GLY A 48 5.88 -14.26 -25.46
C GLY A 48 5.94 -12.74 -25.20
N GLU A 49 4.90 -12.18 -24.60
CA GLU A 49 4.85 -10.77 -24.19
C GLU A 49 5.34 -10.60 -22.75
N GLU A 50 5.86 -9.42 -22.43
CA GLU A 50 6.38 -9.13 -21.09
C GLU A 50 5.23 -8.96 -20.07
N PRO A 51 5.20 -9.74 -18.98
CA PRO A 51 4.21 -9.59 -17.91
C PRO A 51 4.18 -8.17 -17.34
N ILE A 52 3.02 -7.77 -16.87
CA ILE A 52 2.82 -6.51 -16.16
C ILE A 52 3.47 -6.65 -14.77
N ALA A 53 4.38 -5.74 -14.46
CA ALA A 53 4.99 -5.70 -13.14
C ALA A 53 4.06 -5.00 -12.13
N PHE A 54 3.77 -5.69 -11.03
CA PHE A 54 3.06 -5.14 -9.87
C PHE A 54 3.59 -5.79 -8.58
N GLU A 55 3.49 -5.10 -7.45
CA GLU A 55 3.91 -5.63 -6.16
C GLU A 55 2.81 -6.52 -5.55
N SER A 56 3.21 -7.67 -5.02
CA SER A 56 2.37 -8.58 -4.24
C SER A 56 3.23 -9.38 -3.29
N ASP A 57 2.71 -9.65 -2.10
CA ASP A 57 3.39 -10.45 -1.07
C ASP A 57 2.36 -11.25 -0.25
N CYS A 58 1.87 -10.73 0.88
CA CYS A 58 1.00 -11.49 1.80
C CYS A 58 -0.36 -11.93 1.22
N ARG A 59 -0.89 -11.24 0.20
CA ARG A 59 -2.24 -11.42 -0.39
C ARG A 59 -3.45 -11.40 0.57
N GLU A 60 -3.25 -11.12 1.85
CA GLU A 60 -4.29 -11.08 2.89
C GLU A 60 -4.58 -9.66 3.41
N GLY A 61 -3.98 -8.64 2.79
CA GLY A 61 -4.26 -7.23 3.09
C GLY A 61 -3.48 -6.63 4.25
N ILE A 62 -2.35 -7.23 4.65
CA ILE A 62 -1.59 -6.82 5.85
C ILE A 62 -0.21 -6.22 5.52
N CYS A 63 0.46 -6.64 4.45
CA CYS A 63 1.82 -6.14 4.13
C CYS A 63 1.85 -4.73 3.49
N GLY A 64 0.71 -4.25 2.96
CA GLY A 64 0.64 -2.98 2.25
C GLY A 64 1.33 -2.92 0.87
N ALA A 65 1.71 -4.06 0.27
CA ALA A 65 2.48 -4.08 -0.98
C ALA A 65 1.68 -3.72 -2.24
N CYS A 66 0.43 -4.19 -2.36
CA CYS A 66 -0.35 -4.18 -3.61
C CYS A 66 -0.85 -2.77 -4.03
N SER A 67 0.11 -1.98 -4.49
CA SER A 67 0.03 -0.53 -4.68
C SER A 67 -0.53 -0.13 -6.04
N ILE A 68 -1.86 -0.23 -6.22
CA ILE A 68 -2.52 0.05 -7.51
C ILE A 68 -3.68 1.02 -7.33
N VAL A 69 -3.70 2.07 -8.16
CA VAL A 69 -4.86 2.96 -8.33
C VAL A 69 -5.77 2.34 -9.38
N ILE A 70 -7.05 2.18 -9.04
CA ILE A 70 -8.06 1.60 -9.92
C ILE A 70 -9.13 2.68 -10.15
N ASN A 71 -9.29 3.12 -11.40
CA ASN A 71 -10.21 4.20 -11.78
C ASN A 71 -10.03 5.48 -10.95
N GLY A 72 -8.78 5.85 -10.67
CA GLY A 72 -8.43 7.04 -9.88
C GLY A 72 -8.54 6.89 -8.36
N LEU A 73 -8.97 5.72 -7.85
CA LEU A 73 -9.06 5.43 -6.42
C LEU A 73 -7.93 4.47 -5.98
N PRO A 74 -7.08 4.84 -5.01
CA PRO A 74 -6.11 3.90 -4.44
C PRO A 74 -6.81 2.68 -3.83
N HIS A 75 -6.35 1.49 -4.19
CA HIS A 75 -6.97 0.19 -3.85
C HIS A 75 -8.40 -0.03 -4.38
N GLY A 76 -8.92 0.87 -5.23
CA GLY A 76 -10.21 0.72 -5.89
C GLY A 76 -11.43 1.18 -5.08
N PRO A 77 -12.65 0.78 -5.51
CA PRO A 77 -13.88 1.40 -5.04
C PRO A 77 -14.40 0.87 -3.69
N GLN A 78 -13.94 -0.30 -3.25
CA GLN A 78 -14.37 -0.87 -1.98
C GLN A 78 -13.65 -0.17 -0.82
N ARG A 79 -14.40 0.24 0.20
CA ARG A 79 -13.84 0.89 1.39
C ARG A 79 -13.04 -0.10 2.23
N ASP A 80 -12.01 0.42 2.91
CA ASP A 80 -11.18 -0.29 3.89
C ASP A 80 -10.61 -1.61 3.34
N THR A 81 -10.20 -1.58 2.07
CA THR A 81 -9.67 -2.74 1.35
C THR A 81 -8.25 -2.50 0.87
N THR A 82 -7.61 -3.60 0.46
CA THR A 82 -6.39 -3.61 -0.34
C THR A 82 -6.69 -4.29 -1.67
N VAL A 83 -5.85 -4.10 -2.68
CA VAL A 83 -6.11 -4.67 -4.03
C VAL A 83 -6.17 -6.20 -3.98
N CYS A 84 -5.35 -6.84 -3.15
CA CYS A 84 -5.38 -8.30 -2.99
C CYS A 84 -6.66 -8.83 -2.32
N GLN A 85 -7.39 -7.99 -1.59
CA GLN A 85 -8.67 -8.33 -0.97
C GLN A 85 -9.87 -7.82 -1.78
N LEU A 86 -9.64 -7.00 -2.81
CA LEU A 86 -10.67 -6.54 -3.72
C LEU A 86 -11.07 -7.68 -4.66
N HIS A 87 -12.28 -8.19 -4.51
CA HIS A 87 -12.77 -9.28 -5.36
C HIS A 87 -13.44 -8.75 -6.64
N MET A 88 -13.39 -9.56 -7.70
CA MET A 88 -13.92 -9.20 -9.01
C MET A 88 -15.45 -9.05 -9.01
N ARG A 89 -16.16 -9.67 -8.06
CA ARG A 89 -17.61 -9.45 -7.81
C ARG A 89 -17.99 -8.01 -7.47
N ASN A 90 -17.03 -7.15 -7.16
CA ASN A 90 -17.27 -5.70 -7.00
C ASN A 90 -17.34 -4.93 -8.34
N PHE A 91 -17.13 -5.62 -9.46
CA PHE A 91 -17.18 -5.06 -10.82
C PHE A 91 -18.25 -5.78 -11.65
N LYS A 92 -18.60 -5.18 -12.79
CA LYS A 92 -19.60 -5.70 -13.73
C LYS A 92 -18.96 -6.23 -14.99
N ASP A 93 -19.65 -7.17 -15.62
CA ASP A 93 -19.28 -7.66 -16.95
C ASP A 93 -19.26 -6.50 -17.96
N GLY A 94 -18.18 -6.41 -18.73
CA GLY A 94 -17.93 -5.35 -19.70
C GLY A 94 -17.30 -4.07 -19.12
N ASP A 95 -17.02 -4.01 -17.82
CA ASP A 95 -16.41 -2.82 -17.20
C ASP A 95 -15.04 -2.48 -17.83
N PHE A 96 -14.78 -1.17 -17.90
CA PHE A 96 -13.50 -0.60 -18.32
C PHE A 96 -12.76 -0.06 -17.10
N LEU A 97 -11.61 -0.66 -16.77
CA LEU A 97 -10.83 -0.35 -15.57
C LEU A 97 -9.47 0.23 -15.95
N ILE A 98 -9.14 1.40 -15.41
CA ILE A 98 -7.85 2.06 -15.59
C ILE A 98 -6.97 1.73 -14.37
N LEU A 99 -5.80 1.15 -14.62
CA LEU A 99 -4.83 0.76 -13.59
C LEU A 99 -3.56 1.58 -13.71
N GLU A 100 -3.16 2.17 -12.58
CA GLU A 100 -2.03 3.08 -12.50
C GLU A 100 -1.21 2.83 -11.24
N PRO A 101 0.10 3.13 -11.28
CA PRO A 101 0.90 3.20 -10.06
C PRO A 101 0.40 4.33 -9.14
N TRP A 102 0.92 4.39 -7.92
CA TRP A 102 0.68 5.54 -7.04
C TRP A 102 0.99 6.87 -7.72
N ARG A 103 -0.01 7.75 -7.76
CA ARG A 103 0.07 9.08 -8.38
C ARG A 103 0.66 10.12 -7.43
N ALA A 104 1.86 9.88 -6.92
CA ALA A 104 2.52 10.80 -6.00
C ALA A 104 4.01 10.95 -6.32
N LYS A 105 4.49 12.20 -6.36
CA LYS A 105 5.92 12.49 -6.58
C LYS A 105 6.88 11.74 -5.63
N PRO A 106 6.54 11.53 -4.33
CA PRO A 106 7.36 10.72 -3.42
C PRO A 106 7.41 9.22 -3.75
N PHE A 107 6.58 8.73 -4.67
CA PHE A 107 6.51 7.33 -5.10
C PHE A 107 6.85 7.21 -6.60
N PRO A 108 8.12 7.42 -6.99
CA PRO A 108 8.49 7.33 -8.40
C PRO A 108 8.28 5.89 -8.91
N VAL A 109 7.83 5.77 -10.15
CA VAL A 109 7.59 4.47 -10.80
C VAL A 109 8.92 3.77 -11.05
N LEU A 110 9.02 2.53 -10.60
CA LEU A 110 10.16 1.65 -10.87
C LEU A 110 9.94 0.86 -12.15
N LYS A 111 8.76 0.24 -12.31
CA LYS A 111 8.35 -0.49 -13.53
C LYS A 111 6.84 -0.73 -13.49
N ASP A 112 6.15 -0.45 -14.58
CA ASP A 112 4.69 -0.59 -14.72
C ASP A 112 3.95 -0.03 -13.49
N LEU A 113 3.40 -0.88 -12.63
CA LEU A 113 2.63 -0.48 -11.44
C LEU A 113 3.46 -0.47 -10.14
N ILE A 114 4.73 -0.86 -10.20
CA ILE A 114 5.67 -0.86 -9.06
C ILE A 114 6.22 0.55 -8.85
N VAL A 115 6.24 1.00 -7.60
CA VAL A 115 6.77 2.30 -7.18
C VAL A 115 7.82 2.15 -6.09
N ASP A 116 8.74 3.10 -6.00
CA ASP A 116 9.71 3.18 -4.90
C ASP A 116 9.04 3.81 -3.66
N ARG A 117 9.03 3.08 -2.55
CA ARG A 117 8.51 3.54 -1.25
C ARG A 117 9.61 3.85 -0.22
N SER A 118 10.88 3.84 -0.62
CA SER A 118 12.05 4.06 0.26
C SER A 118 12.01 5.40 1.03
N ALA A 119 11.25 6.38 0.56
CA ALA A 119 11.00 7.62 1.30
C ALA A 119 10.32 7.37 2.66
N MET A 120 9.41 6.39 2.73
CA MET A 120 8.75 6.00 3.97
C MET A 120 9.71 5.27 4.91
N ASP A 121 10.62 4.45 4.37
CA ASP A 121 11.65 3.79 5.16
C ASP A 121 12.59 4.81 5.81
N ARG A 122 12.99 5.85 5.06
CA ARG A 122 13.79 6.96 5.61
C ARG A 122 13.07 7.69 6.73
N ILE A 123 11.76 7.88 6.65
CA ILE A 123 10.95 8.45 7.74
C ILE A 123 10.97 7.53 8.96
N MET A 124 10.78 6.22 8.78
CA MET A 124 10.83 5.26 9.88
C MET A 124 12.22 5.20 10.53
N GLN A 125 13.29 5.31 9.74
CA GLN A 125 14.67 5.34 10.24
C GLN A 125 15.00 6.63 10.99
N ALA A 126 14.36 7.76 10.67
CA ALA A 126 14.62 9.03 11.34
C ALA A 126 14.04 9.09 12.77
N GLY A 127 13.01 8.30 13.07
CA GLY A 127 12.34 8.36 14.37
C GLY A 127 11.05 7.54 14.43
N GLY A 128 10.97 6.42 13.73
CA GLY A 128 9.85 5.47 13.76
C GLY A 128 10.05 4.31 14.72
N TYR A 129 10.82 4.51 15.80
CA TYR A 129 11.20 3.49 16.78
C TYR A 129 11.30 4.08 18.19
N ILE A 130 11.19 3.26 19.23
CA ILE A 130 11.46 3.65 20.61
C ILE A 130 12.93 3.42 20.93
N SER A 131 13.65 4.45 21.38
CA SER A 131 15.00 4.28 21.90
C SER A 131 14.96 3.64 23.28
N VAL A 132 15.66 2.51 23.45
CA VAL A 132 15.79 1.82 24.73
C VAL A 132 17.26 1.61 25.07
N ASN A 133 17.60 1.74 26.35
CA ASN A 133 18.91 1.32 26.83
C ASN A 133 18.92 -0.21 26.94
N THR A 134 19.85 -0.88 26.27
CA THR A 134 19.94 -2.34 26.17
C THR A 134 20.48 -3.03 27.43
N GLY A 135 20.57 -2.30 28.55
CA GLY A 135 20.95 -2.84 29.86
C GLY A 135 19.87 -3.74 30.47
N GLN A 136 19.52 -3.52 31.74
CA GLN A 136 18.46 -4.30 32.38
C GLN A 136 17.08 -3.76 31.98
N ALA A 137 16.28 -4.62 31.35
CA ALA A 137 14.89 -4.29 31.04
C ALA A 137 14.13 -3.95 32.34
N PRO A 138 13.29 -2.90 32.33
CA PRO A 138 12.47 -2.58 33.48
C PRO A 138 11.47 -3.70 33.78
N GLU A 139 11.02 -3.80 35.02
CA GLU A 139 9.97 -4.74 35.39
C GLU A 139 8.70 -4.47 34.60
N ALA A 140 8.10 -5.50 34.00
CA ALA A 140 6.98 -5.36 33.06
C ALA A 140 5.77 -4.65 33.69
N ASN A 141 5.53 -4.86 34.99
CA ASN A 141 4.43 -4.23 35.73
C ASN A 141 4.78 -2.83 36.28
N ALA A 142 6.00 -2.34 36.06
CA ALA A 142 6.43 -1.03 36.56
C ALA A 142 5.86 0.14 35.72
N ILE A 143 5.48 -0.12 34.47
CA ILE A 143 4.90 0.90 33.57
C ILE A 143 3.44 0.54 33.31
N LEU A 144 2.54 1.21 34.01
CA LEU A 144 1.11 1.02 33.84
C LEU A 144 0.65 1.71 32.55
N VAL A 145 -0.07 0.96 31.71
CA VAL A 145 -0.73 1.47 30.49
C VAL A 145 -2.22 1.22 30.65
N SER A 146 -3.03 2.28 30.56
CA SER A 146 -4.48 2.11 30.62
C SER A 146 -4.98 1.40 29.36
N LYS A 147 -6.10 0.68 29.49
CA LYS A 147 -6.74 0.01 28.34
C LYS A 147 -7.03 0.98 27.20
N GLU A 148 -7.54 2.17 27.52
CA GLU A 148 -7.82 3.23 26.55
C GLU A 148 -6.57 3.65 25.76
N VAL A 149 -5.44 3.88 26.44
CA VAL A 149 -4.18 4.23 25.78
C VAL A 149 -3.68 3.08 24.91
N SER A 150 -3.76 1.85 25.40
CA SER A 150 -3.37 0.67 24.63
C SER A 150 -4.19 0.51 23.35
N ASP A 151 -5.50 0.76 23.41
CA ASP A 151 -6.39 0.62 22.27
C ASP A 151 -6.15 1.71 21.23
N LEU A 152 -5.99 2.96 21.64
CA LEU A 152 -5.65 4.07 20.75
C LEU A 152 -4.27 3.87 20.10
N ALA A 153 -3.29 3.38 20.86
CA ALA A 153 -1.96 3.06 20.32
C ALA A 153 -2.03 1.94 19.29
N MET A 154 -2.81 0.89 19.54
CA MET A 154 -3.00 -0.23 18.62
C MET A 154 -3.75 0.20 17.35
N ASP A 155 -4.77 1.03 17.47
CA ASP A 155 -5.50 1.59 16.32
C ASP A 155 -4.55 2.37 15.39
N ALA A 156 -3.73 3.26 15.96
CA ALA A 156 -2.70 3.98 15.20
C ALA A 156 -1.61 3.03 14.63
N ALA A 157 -1.26 1.96 15.36
CA ALA A 157 -0.28 0.97 14.93
C ALA A 157 -0.79 0.10 13.76
N SER A 158 -2.10 0.07 13.51
CA SER A 158 -2.72 -0.70 12.42
C SER A 158 -2.34 -0.18 11.02
N CYS A 159 -1.65 0.95 10.92
CA CYS A 159 -1.07 1.44 9.67
C CYS A 159 -0.04 0.46 9.08
N ILE A 160 -0.42 -0.23 8.00
CA ILE A 160 0.41 -1.19 7.26
C ILE A 160 1.42 -0.56 6.29
N GLY A 161 1.51 0.78 6.22
CA GLY A 161 2.48 1.45 5.34
C GLY A 161 2.21 1.28 3.84
N CYS A 162 0.95 1.10 3.41
CA CYS A 162 0.62 0.93 1.99
C CYS A 162 0.84 2.20 1.13
N GLY A 163 0.88 3.38 1.75
CA GLY A 163 1.08 4.65 1.05
C GLY A 163 -0.16 5.22 0.36
N ALA A 164 -1.32 4.54 0.40
CA ALA A 164 -2.56 5.00 -0.24
C ALA A 164 -3.01 6.40 0.23
N CYS A 165 -2.82 6.73 1.52
CA CYS A 165 -3.15 8.05 2.07
C CYS A 165 -2.29 9.17 1.44
N ILE A 166 -1.02 8.89 1.16
CA ILE A 166 -0.12 9.82 0.46
C ILE A 166 -0.52 9.91 -1.01
N ALA A 167 -0.84 8.77 -1.64
CA ALA A 167 -1.22 8.70 -3.06
C ALA A 167 -2.52 9.44 -3.40
N VAL A 168 -3.51 9.45 -2.49
CA VAL A 168 -4.77 10.19 -2.68
C VAL A 168 -4.64 11.68 -2.33
N CYS A 169 -3.68 12.04 -1.49
CA CYS A 169 -3.48 13.42 -1.07
C CYS A 169 -2.99 14.26 -2.27
N LYS A 170 -3.74 15.32 -2.63
CA LYS A 170 -3.33 16.24 -3.71
C LYS A 170 -1.95 16.87 -3.47
N ASN A 171 -1.56 17.03 -2.21
CA ASN A 171 -0.25 17.56 -1.82
C ASN A 171 0.82 16.46 -1.67
N ALA A 172 0.46 15.19 -1.84
CA ALA A 172 1.30 14.03 -1.56
C ALA A 172 1.96 14.10 -0.16
N SER A 173 1.19 14.56 0.85
CA SER A 173 1.74 14.85 2.18
C SER A 173 2.07 13.57 2.94
N ALA A 174 3.34 13.42 3.32
CA ALA A 174 3.79 12.34 4.20
C ALA A 174 3.20 12.41 5.61
N MET A 175 2.64 13.56 6.01
CA MET A 175 2.02 13.73 7.34
C MET A 175 0.93 12.71 7.63
N LEU A 176 0.21 12.22 6.61
CA LEU A 176 -0.82 11.21 6.81
C LEU A 176 -0.25 9.85 7.24
N PHE A 177 0.95 9.50 6.77
CA PHE A 177 1.69 8.33 7.23
C PHE A 177 2.36 8.59 8.58
N VAL A 178 3.04 9.74 8.72
CA VAL A 178 3.76 10.14 9.94
C VAL A 178 2.80 10.23 11.13
N ALA A 179 1.60 10.79 10.96
CA ALA A 179 0.63 10.94 12.04
C ALA A 179 0.23 9.60 12.67
N ALA A 180 0.08 8.53 11.87
CA ALA A 180 -0.19 7.21 12.40
C ALA A 180 1.00 6.67 13.23
N LYS A 181 2.23 6.81 12.73
CA LYS A 181 3.44 6.33 13.41
C LYS A 181 3.74 7.11 14.68
N VAL A 182 3.66 8.43 14.63
CA VAL A 182 3.83 9.32 15.78
C VAL A 182 2.74 9.05 16.83
N SER A 183 1.48 8.88 16.43
CA SER A 183 0.40 8.57 17.37
C SER A 183 0.64 7.24 18.09
N HIS A 184 0.95 6.16 17.35
CA HIS A 184 1.21 4.87 17.99
C HIS A 184 2.36 4.98 19.00
N LEU A 185 3.46 5.63 18.62
CA LEU A 185 4.67 5.69 19.46
C LEU A 185 4.48 6.60 20.67
N ASN A 186 3.83 7.76 20.49
CA ASN A 186 3.74 8.80 21.52
C ASN A 186 2.55 8.64 22.47
N LEU A 187 1.61 7.73 22.19
CA LEU A 187 0.56 7.36 23.14
C LEU A 187 1.12 6.46 24.25
N LEU A 188 2.12 5.65 23.94
CA LEU A 188 2.74 4.76 24.91
C LEU A 188 3.77 5.50 25.78
N PRO A 189 3.86 5.20 27.09
CA PRO A 189 4.82 5.85 27.98
C PRO A 189 6.27 5.78 27.50
N GLN A 190 6.64 4.71 26.81
CA GLN A 190 7.97 4.48 26.26
C GLN A 190 8.36 5.52 25.20
N GLY A 191 7.40 6.09 24.47
CA GLY A 191 7.67 7.10 23.45
C GLY A 191 7.64 8.54 23.95
N HIS A 192 7.15 8.78 25.18
CA HIS A 192 7.07 10.13 25.75
C HIS A 192 8.41 10.89 25.76
N PRO A 193 9.56 10.28 26.08
CA PRO A 193 10.84 11.01 26.12
C PRO A 193 11.24 11.64 24.78
N GLU A 194 10.88 11.00 23.66
CA GLU A 194 11.25 11.42 22.30
C GLU A 194 10.09 12.13 21.58
N LYS A 195 8.96 12.35 22.27
CA LYS A 195 7.71 12.83 21.65
C LYS A 195 7.89 14.14 20.87
N TYR A 196 8.59 15.10 21.45
CA TYR A 196 8.78 16.44 20.88
C TYR A 196 9.92 16.51 19.86
N THR A 197 10.81 15.51 19.81
CA THR A 197 11.89 15.46 18.82
C THR A 197 11.48 14.71 17.55
N ARG A 198 10.37 13.95 17.59
CA ARG A 198 9.78 13.28 16.42
C ARG A 198 8.98 14.22 15.49
N VAL A 199 8.65 15.44 15.92
CA VAL A 199 7.78 16.40 15.21
C VAL A 199 8.34 17.81 15.17
#